data_AF-A0A533S5T2-F1
#
_entry.id   AF-A0A533S5T2-F1
#
_cell.length_a   1.000
_cell.length_b   1.000
_cell.length_c   1.000
_cell.angle_alpha   90.00
_cell.angle_beta   90.00
_cell.angle_gamma   90.00
#
_symmetry.space_group_name_H-M   'P 1'
#
loop_
_entity.id
_entity.type
_entity.pdbx_description
1 polymer ?
#
loop_
_entity_poly.entity_id
_entity_poly.type
_entity_poly.pdbx_seq_one_letter_code
_entity_poly.pdbx_strand_id
1 'polypeptide(L)'
;MSSAMTRSPLFSAAIFFGLFFGGGFVGIQLSRTLAPESGLAEFVSFLALPAAFVIGNAFWAGAAIPAAVRRIIRLVRESGRVLPGRVSATEAMIPPGSFAFVPAALLTSTLAGGVVATISRPFGFLGVIFLYTALGLAYGVICWRLARSGYLPFPRE
;
A
#
# COMPACT_ATOMS: atom_id res chain seq x y z
N MET A 1 -2.57 -30.27 4.79
CA MET A 1 -1.77 -29.92 3.60
C MET A 1 -2.60 -28.96 2.76
N SER A 2 -2.44 -27.65 2.98
CA SER A 2 -3.13 -26.64 2.15
C SER A 2 -2.27 -26.44 0.92
N SER A 3 -2.79 -26.82 -0.24
CA SER A 3 -2.17 -26.55 -1.54
C SER A 3 -1.88 -25.05 -1.63
N ALA A 4 -0.60 -24.70 -1.57
CA ALA A 4 -0.12 -23.41 -2.02
C ALA A 4 -0.38 -23.37 -3.53
N MET A 5 -1.61 -23.04 -3.89
CA MET A 5 -2.03 -22.73 -5.25
C MET A 5 -1.11 -21.58 -5.66
N THR A 6 -0.12 -21.89 -6.49
CA THR A 6 0.79 -20.93 -7.11
C THR A 6 -0.07 -19.94 -7.86
N ARG A 7 -0.39 -18.82 -7.20
CA ARG A 7 -1.27 -17.81 -7.76
C ARG A 7 -0.63 -17.30 -9.04
N SER A 8 -1.39 -17.28 -10.13
CA SER A 8 -0.89 -16.90 -11.44
C SER A 8 -0.27 -15.49 -11.37
N PRO A 9 0.95 -15.27 -11.89
CA PRO A 9 1.59 -13.96 -11.90
C PRO A 9 0.73 -12.91 -12.64
N LEU A 10 -0.06 -13.34 -13.62
CA LEU A 10 -1.02 -12.49 -14.32
C LEU A 10 -2.09 -11.92 -13.38
N PHE A 11 -2.52 -12.71 -12.39
CA PHE A 11 -3.51 -12.28 -11.42
C PHE A 11 -2.94 -11.22 -10.46
N SER A 12 -1.71 -11.42 -9.98
CA SER A 12 -1.01 -10.41 -9.18
C SER A 12 -0.75 -9.12 -9.97
N ALA A 13 -0.38 -9.23 -11.25
CA ALA A 13 -0.23 -8.07 -12.12
C ALA A 13 -1.55 -7.33 -12.31
N ALA A 14 -2.66 -8.05 -12.55
CA ALA A 14 -3.99 -7.46 -12.67
C ALA A 14 -4.41 -6.71 -11.40
N ILE A 15 -4.14 -7.27 -10.22
CA ILE A 15 -4.39 -6.58 -8.94
C ILE A 15 -3.52 -5.33 -8.80
N PHE A 16 -2.23 -5.42 -9.14
CA PHE A 16 -1.31 -4.29 -9.06
C PHE A 16 -1.78 -3.13 -9.95
N PHE A 17 -2.07 -3.43 -11.23
CA PHE A 17 -2.60 -2.44 -12.16
C PHE A 17 -3.98 -1.93 -11.76
N GLY A 18 -4.84 -2.79 -11.24
CA GLY A 18 -6.15 -2.41 -10.72
C GLY A 18 -6.07 -1.45 -9.54
N LEU A 19 -5.15 -1.68 -8.59
CA LEU A 19 -4.93 -0.76 -7.47
C LEU A 19 -4.35 0.56 -7.96
N PHE A 20 -3.34 0.51 -8.82
CA PHE A 20 -2.67 1.71 -9.34
C PHE A 20 -3.62 2.57 -10.20
N PHE A 21 -4.13 2.03 -11.30
CA PHE A 21 -5.00 2.78 -12.21
C PHE A 21 -6.41 2.98 -11.66
N GLY A 22 -6.95 2.00 -10.94
CA GLY A 22 -8.26 2.12 -10.30
C GLY A 22 -8.26 3.17 -9.20
N GLY A 23 -7.18 3.27 -8.41
CA GLY A 23 -6.99 4.36 -7.46
C GLY A 23 -6.99 5.73 -8.13
N GLY A 24 -6.21 5.88 -9.22
CA GLY A 24 -6.20 7.14 -9.97
C GLY A 24 -7.56 7.50 -10.57
N PHE A 25 -8.27 6.53 -11.15
CA PHE A 25 -9.61 6.74 -11.70
C PHE A 25 -10.62 7.18 -10.63
N VAL A 26 -10.64 6.52 -9.47
CA VAL A 26 -11.51 6.91 -8.34
C VAL A 26 -11.18 8.33 -7.88
N GLY A 27 -9.91 8.70 -7.82
CA GLY A 27 -9.46 10.05 -7.49
C GLY A 27 -10.03 11.10 -8.45
N ILE A 28 -9.97 10.85 -9.76
CA ILE A 28 -10.53 11.75 -10.80
C ILE A 28 -12.04 11.91 -10.65
N GLN A 29 -12.78 10.81 -10.46
CA GLN A 29 -14.24 10.91 -10.31
C GLN A 29 -14.63 11.68 -9.05
N LEU A 30 -13.85 11.51 -7.98
CA LEU A 30 -14.05 12.24 -6.74
C LEU A 30 -13.77 13.74 -6.93
N SER A 31 -12.67 14.12 -7.57
CA SER A 31 -12.34 15.53 -7.81
C SER A 31 -13.34 16.22 -8.72
N ARG A 32 -13.87 15.55 -9.75
CA ARG A 32 -14.92 16.11 -10.63
C ARG A 32 -16.20 16.45 -9.87
N THR A 33 -16.51 15.67 -8.84
CA THR A 33 -17.69 15.88 -8.00
C THR A 33 -17.47 17.04 -7.02
N LEU A 34 -16.26 17.18 -6.47
CA LEU A 34 -15.96 18.14 -5.40
C LEU A 34 -15.48 19.50 -5.92
N ALA A 35 -14.74 19.53 -7.02
CA ALA A 35 -14.10 20.69 -7.61
C ALA A 35 -14.24 20.61 -9.15
N PRO A 36 -15.47 20.76 -9.68
CA PRO A 36 -15.70 20.73 -11.11
C PRO A 36 -14.88 21.81 -11.82
N GLU A 37 -14.41 21.51 -13.03
CA GLU A 37 -13.56 22.37 -13.88
C GLU A 37 -12.12 22.61 -13.35
N SER A 38 -11.71 22.01 -12.23
CA SER A 38 -10.34 22.15 -11.73
C SER A 38 -9.43 21.02 -12.22
N GLY A 39 -8.69 21.26 -13.31
CA GLY A 39 -7.67 20.33 -13.79
C GLY A 39 -6.58 20.01 -12.75
N LEU A 40 -6.28 20.96 -11.85
CA LEU A 40 -5.35 20.74 -10.75
C LEU A 40 -5.90 19.73 -9.73
N ALA A 41 -7.18 19.85 -9.35
CA ALA A 41 -7.81 18.89 -8.45
C ALA A 41 -7.84 17.49 -9.07
N GLU A 42 -8.18 17.37 -10.37
CA GLU A 42 -8.12 16.08 -11.08
C GLU A 42 -6.72 15.46 -11.05
N PHE A 43 -5.69 16.25 -11.33
CA PHE A 43 -4.31 15.78 -11.35
C PHE A 43 -3.82 15.33 -9.96
N VAL A 44 -4.08 16.13 -8.93
CA VAL A 44 -3.68 15.82 -7.55
C VAL A 44 -4.39 14.57 -7.04
N SER A 45 -5.69 14.45 -7.31
CA SER A 45 -6.48 13.30 -6.88
C SER A 45 -6.14 12.03 -7.66
N PHE A 46 -5.83 12.15 -8.95
CA PHE A 46 -5.31 11.06 -9.76
C PHE A 46 -4.00 10.51 -9.16
N LEU A 47 -3.08 11.38 -8.75
CA LEU A 47 -1.78 10.96 -8.22
C LEU A 47 -1.81 10.46 -6.78
N ALA A 48 -2.77 10.89 -5.96
CA ALA A 48 -2.79 10.61 -4.53
C ALA A 48 -2.70 9.11 -4.19
N LEU A 49 -3.59 8.28 -4.76
CA LEU A 49 -3.66 6.84 -4.49
C LEU A 49 -2.55 6.02 -5.18
N PRO A 50 -2.14 6.30 -6.43
CA PRO A 50 -0.93 5.73 -7.01
C PRO A 50 0.32 6.04 -6.20
N ALA A 51 0.51 7.30 -5.77
CA ALA A 51 1.65 7.70 -4.95
C ALA A 51 1.61 6.98 -3.59
N ALA A 52 0.45 6.89 -2.94
CA ALA A 52 0.25 6.10 -1.73
C ALA A 52 0.75 4.65 -1.88
N PHE A 53 0.41 4.04 -3.01
CA PHE A 53 0.76 2.66 -3.30
C PHE A 53 2.25 2.47 -3.55
N VAL A 54 2.88 3.34 -4.34
CA VAL A 54 4.32 3.31 -4.58
C VAL A 54 5.10 3.54 -3.28
N ILE A 55 4.72 4.55 -2.50
CA ILE A 55 5.34 4.85 -1.21
C ILE A 55 5.14 3.68 -0.23
N GLY A 56 3.93 3.14 -0.16
CA GLY A 56 3.63 1.96 0.66
C GLY A 56 4.45 0.74 0.27
N ASN A 57 4.62 0.49 -1.03
CA ASN A 57 5.50 -0.57 -1.54
C ASN A 57 6.96 -0.34 -1.16
N ALA A 58 7.47 0.89 -1.30
CA ALA A 58 8.84 1.23 -0.94
C ALA A 58 9.10 1.04 0.56
N PHE A 59 8.19 1.49 1.42
CA PHE A 59 8.29 1.25 2.87
C PHE A 59 8.14 -0.22 3.24
N TRP A 60 7.26 -0.96 2.57
CA TRP A 60 7.10 -2.39 2.80
C TRP A 60 8.35 -3.17 2.39
N ALA A 61 8.98 -2.82 1.27
CA ALA A 61 10.27 -3.36 0.85
C ALA A 61 11.36 -3.02 1.87
N GLY A 62 11.43 -1.74 2.29
CA GLY A 62 12.38 -1.28 3.31
C GLY A 62 12.23 -1.98 4.65
N ALA A 63 11.01 -2.38 5.03
CA ALA A 63 10.75 -3.11 6.28
C ALA A 63 11.31 -4.55 6.28
N ALA A 64 11.64 -5.12 5.12
CA ALA A 64 12.30 -6.42 5.07
C ALA A 64 13.78 -6.36 5.47
N ILE A 65 14.45 -5.22 5.31
CA ILE A 65 15.84 -5.02 5.74
C ILE A 65 16.01 -5.26 7.25
N PRO A 66 15.27 -4.59 8.16
CA PRO A 66 15.40 -4.84 9.60
C PRO A 66 14.94 -6.25 10.00
N ALA A 67 14.01 -6.87 9.26
CA ALA A 67 13.61 -8.26 9.49
C ALA A 67 14.75 -9.24 9.18
N ALA A 68 15.46 -9.03 8.06
CA ALA A 68 16.65 -9.80 7.68
C ALA A 68 17.78 -9.60 8.71
N VAL A 69 18.04 -8.36 9.12
CA VAL A 69 19.04 -8.04 10.14
C VAL A 69 18.73 -8.72 11.48
N ARG A 70 17.48 -8.66 11.96
CA ARG A 70 17.06 -9.36 13.20
C ARG A 70 17.26 -10.86 13.10
N ARG A 71 17.00 -11.45 11.93
CA ARG A 71 17.20 -12.88 11.68
C ARG A 71 18.69 -13.25 11.72
N ILE A 72 19.56 -12.45 11.11
CA ILE A 72 21.01 -12.63 11.18
C ILE A 72 21.50 -12.53 12.63
N ILE A 73 21.07 -11.52 13.39
CA ILE A 73 21.44 -11.36 14.79
C ILE A 73 21.00 -12.56 15.64
N ARG A 74 19.79 -13.09 15.41
CA ARG A 74 19.33 -14.32 16.08
C ARG A 74 20.22 -15.50 15.74
N LEU A 75 20.51 -15.73 14.46
CA LEU A 75 21.36 -16.83 14.01
C LEU A 75 22.77 -16.74 14.60
N VAL A 76 23.35 -15.54 14.68
CA VAL A 76 24.66 -15.32 15.30
C VAL A 76 24.62 -15.57 16.81
N ARG A 77 23.60 -15.08 17.53
CA ARG A 77 23.42 -15.35 18.97
C ARG A 77 23.14 -16.82 19.28
N GLU A 78 22.41 -17.51 18.42
CA GLU A 78 22.03 -18.91 18.56
C GLU A 78 23.09 -19.88 18.01
N SER A 79 24.15 -19.38 17.35
CA SER A 79 25.25 -20.18 16.77
C SER A 79 26.06 -21.02 17.77
N GLY A 80 25.80 -20.89 19.08
CA GLY A 80 26.27 -21.83 20.10
C GLY A 80 25.42 -23.11 20.26
N ARG A 81 24.26 -23.22 19.61
CA ARG A 81 23.40 -24.41 19.59
C ARG A 81 23.00 -24.72 18.15
N VAL A 82 23.75 -25.63 17.52
CA VAL A 82 23.56 -26.09 16.14
C VAL A 82 22.17 -26.70 15.91
N LEU A 83 21.50 -26.31 14.82
CA LEU A 83 20.90 -27.25 13.85
C LEU A 83 20.53 -26.54 12.52
N PRO A 84 21.36 -26.68 11.47
CA PRO A 84 20.98 -26.37 10.10
C PRO A 84 20.12 -27.54 9.58
N GLY A 85 18.83 -27.33 9.34
CA GLY A 85 18.04 -28.42 8.78
C GLY A 85 16.58 -28.10 8.45
N ARG A 86 15.98 -27.05 9.02
CA ARG A 86 14.57 -26.73 8.75
C ARG A 86 14.26 -25.25 8.78
N VAL A 87 15.11 -24.40 8.22
CA VAL A 87 14.54 -23.15 7.69
C VAL A 87 13.86 -23.50 6.39
N SER A 88 12.65 -24.04 6.52
CA SER A 88 11.76 -24.33 5.41
C SER A 88 11.63 -23.03 4.61
N ALA A 89 12.25 -23.00 3.43
CA ALA A 89 12.05 -22.00 2.39
C ALA A 89 10.58 -21.97 1.87
N THR A 90 9.69 -22.70 2.54
CA THR A 90 8.31 -22.97 2.18
C THR A 90 7.32 -22.16 3.01
N GLU A 91 7.71 -21.61 4.17
CA GLU A 91 6.91 -20.53 4.76
C GLU A 91 7.29 -19.24 4.06
N ALA A 92 6.50 -18.91 3.03
CA ALA A 92 6.30 -17.55 2.58
C ALA A 92 5.74 -16.72 3.75
N MET A 93 6.57 -16.50 4.76
CA MET A 93 6.28 -15.67 5.92
C MET A 93 6.17 -14.26 5.35
N ILE A 94 4.94 -13.79 5.17
CA ILE A 94 4.63 -12.43 4.72
C ILE A 94 5.56 -11.49 5.48
N PRO A 95 6.49 -10.80 4.80
CA PRO A 95 7.48 -10.01 5.50
C PRO A 95 6.78 -8.95 6.36
N PRO A 96 7.16 -8.85 7.64
CA PRO A 96 6.55 -7.91 8.57
C PRO A 96 6.77 -6.49 8.03
N GLY A 97 5.70 -5.72 7.89
CA GLY A 97 5.80 -4.36 7.34
C GLY A 97 4.67 -3.95 6.40
N SER A 98 3.79 -4.88 5.99
CA SER A 98 2.65 -4.56 5.12
C SER A 98 1.66 -3.55 5.72
N PHE A 99 1.74 -3.25 7.01
CA PHE A 99 0.97 -2.17 7.61
C PHE A 99 1.38 -0.79 7.08
N ALA A 100 2.58 -0.63 6.50
CA ALA A 100 3.08 0.64 5.96
C ALA A 100 2.20 1.26 4.87
N PHE A 101 1.37 0.48 4.19
CA PHE A 101 0.39 0.99 3.22
C PHE A 101 -0.64 1.93 3.87
N VAL A 102 -1.04 1.69 5.12
CA VAL A 102 -2.05 2.49 5.81
C VAL A 102 -1.58 3.92 6.07
N PRO A 103 -0.45 4.18 6.76
CA PRO A 103 0.03 5.54 6.97
C PRO A 103 0.44 6.22 5.66
N ALA A 104 0.99 5.49 4.68
CA ALA A 104 1.32 6.05 3.37
C ALA A 104 0.07 6.57 2.64
N ALA A 105 -1.01 5.78 2.63
CA ALA A 105 -2.28 6.16 2.01
C ALA A 105 -3.00 7.28 2.76
N LEU A 106 -2.97 7.26 4.09
CA LEU A 106 -3.53 8.35 4.90
C LEU A 106 -2.82 9.67 4.63
N LEU A 107 -1.48 9.68 4.66
CA LEU A 107 -0.70 10.91 4.49
C LEU A 107 -0.93 11.52 3.10
N THR A 108 -0.74 10.72 2.05
CA THR A 108 -0.90 11.17 0.66
C THR A 108 -2.32 11.62 0.36
N SER A 109 -3.34 10.86 0.79
CA SER A 109 -4.73 11.22 0.55
C SER A 109 -5.13 12.46 1.35
N THR A 110 -4.68 12.61 2.59
CA THR A 110 -4.98 13.80 3.41
C THR A 110 -4.32 15.05 2.82
N LEU A 111 -3.09 14.96 2.32
CA LEU A 111 -2.43 16.07 1.63
C LEU A 111 -3.17 16.46 0.34
N ALA A 112 -3.57 15.47 -0.47
CA ALA A 112 -4.38 15.70 -1.65
C ALA A 112 -5.74 16.33 -1.30
N GLY A 113 -6.40 15.81 -0.26
CA GLY A 113 -7.64 16.35 0.29
C GLY A 113 -7.49 17.80 0.73
N GLY A 114 -6.39 18.17 1.37
CA GLY A 114 -6.09 19.56 1.73
C GLY A 114 -6.00 20.48 0.52
N VAL A 115 -5.35 20.04 -0.57
CA VAL A 115 -5.27 20.81 -1.82
C VAL A 115 -6.65 20.92 -2.50
N VAL A 116 -7.41 19.83 -2.55
CA VAL A 116 -8.75 19.85 -3.17
C VAL A 116 -9.73 20.68 -2.31
N ALA A 117 -9.59 20.65 -0.99
CA ALA A 117 -10.45 21.36 -0.06
C ALA A 117 -10.31 22.89 -0.16
N THR A 118 -9.15 23.42 -0.56
CA THR A 118 -8.98 24.87 -0.79
C THR A 118 -9.63 25.33 -2.10
N ILE A 119 -9.86 24.41 -3.04
CA ILE A 119 -10.43 24.68 -4.36
C ILE A 119 -11.94 24.39 -4.38
N SER A 120 -12.38 23.41 -3.58
CA SER A 120 -13.78 23.02 -3.49
C SER A 120 -14.62 24.13 -2.85
N ARG A 121 -15.47 24.75 -3.66
CA ARG A 121 -16.52 25.69 -3.22
C ARG A 121 -17.79 25.02 -2.68
N PRO A 122 -18.29 23.89 -3.25
CA PRO A 122 -19.58 23.35 -2.85
C PRO A 122 -19.52 22.52 -1.57
N PHE A 123 -18.36 21.95 -1.22
CA PHE A 123 -18.18 21.18 0.00
C PHE A 123 -17.28 21.94 0.97
N GLY A 124 -17.65 21.98 2.25
CA GLY A 124 -16.81 22.60 3.27
C GLY A 124 -15.45 21.91 3.37
N PHE A 125 -14.41 22.68 3.69
CA PHE A 125 -13.02 22.22 3.80
C PHE A 125 -12.86 20.91 4.61
N LEU A 126 -13.51 20.86 5.77
CA LEU A 126 -13.49 19.68 6.65
C LEU A 126 -14.15 18.44 6.03
N GLY A 127 -15.22 18.64 5.24
CA GLY A 127 -15.91 17.55 4.56
C GLY A 127 -15.03 16.90 3.49
N VAL A 128 -14.31 17.73 2.72
CA VAL A 128 -13.36 17.25 1.71
C VAL A 128 -12.20 16.50 2.37
N ILE A 129 -11.58 17.06 3.41
CA ILE A 129 -10.52 16.37 4.15
C ILE A 129 -11.01 15.03 4.69
N PHE A 130 -12.15 15.00 5.36
CA PHE A 130 -12.71 13.77 5.92
C PHE A 130 -12.89 12.69 4.85
N LEU A 131 -13.41 13.07 3.68
CA LEU A 131 -13.65 12.15 2.57
C LEU A 131 -12.34 11.57 2.01
N TYR A 132 -11.31 12.41 1.82
CA TYR A 132 -10.00 11.95 1.37
C TYR A 132 -9.27 11.11 2.41
N THR A 133 -9.38 11.44 3.69
CA THR A 133 -8.82 10.63 4.77
C THR A 133 -9.51 9.26 4.84
N ALA A 134 -10.85 9.22 4.72
CA ALA A 134 -11.61 7.97 4.68
C ALA A 134 -11.23 7.11 3.45
N LEU A 135 -11.06 7.74 2.28
CA LEU A 135 -10.60 7.08 1.06
C LEU A 135 -9.20 6.49 1.24
N GLY A 136 -8.26 7.28 1.79
CA GLY A 136 -6.90 6.84 2.07
C GLY A 136 -6.86 5.68 3.06
N LEU A 137 -7.68 5.72 4.12
CA LEU A 137 -7.80 4.62 5.08
C LEU A 137 -8.31 3.34 4.40
N ALA A 138 -9.41 3.44 3.64
CA ALA A 138 -10.00 2.31 2.94
C ALA A 138 -8.99 1.68 1.96
N TYR A 139 -8.34 2.51 1.16
CA TYR A 139 -7.33 2.07 0.20
C TYR A 139 -6.11 1.44 0.89
N GLY A 140 -5.58 2.06 1.94
CA GLY A 140 -4.48 1.53 2.74
C GLY A 140 -4.80 0.17 3.36
N VAL A 141 -6.03 0.00 3.89
CA VAL A 141 -6.51 -1.28 4.45
C VAL A 141 -6.64 -2.36 3.37
N ILE A 142 -7.14 -2.01 2.17
CA ILE A 142 -7.22 -2.93 1.03
C ILE A 142 -5.80 -3.39 0.64
N CYS A 143 -4.87 -2.46 0.45
CA CYS A 143 -3.47 -2.77 0.12
C CYS A 143 -2.81 -3.63 1.21
N TRP A 144 -3.02 -3.30 2.48
CA TRP A 144 -2.53 -4.10 3.61
C TRP A 144 -3.09 -5.53 3.60
N ARG A 145 -4.40 -5.69 3.37
CA ARG A 145 -5.04 -7.02 3.29
C ARG A 145 -4.53 -7.82 2.10
N LEU A 146 -4.34 -7.19 0.94
CA LEU A 146 -3.83 -7.84 -0.27
C LEU A 146 -2.36 -8.23 -0.13
N ALA A 147 -1.54 -7.38 0.50
CA ALA A 147 -0.16 -7.71 0.85
C ALA A 147 -0.09 -8.86 1.86
N ARG A 148 -0.92 -8.82 2.91
CA ARG A 148 -0.98 -9.87 3.93
C ARG A 148 -1.48 -11.20 3.39
N SER A 149 -2.35 -11.19 2.39
CA SER A 149 -2.83 -12.43 1.78
C SER A 149 -1.89 -12.95 0.70
N GLY A 150 -0.83 -12.23 0.32
CA GLY A 150 0.14 -12.62 -0.70
C GLY A 150 -0.33 -12.38 -2.14
N TYR A 151 -1.30 -11.49 -2.36
CA TYR A 151 -1.69 -11.10 -3.72
C TYR A 151 -0.74 -10.07 -4.33
N LEU A 152 -0.12 -9.22 -3.50
CA LEU A 152 0.92 -8.31 -3.93
C LEU A 152 2.28 -9.03 -3.93
N PRO A 153 3.00 -9.04 -5.05
CA PRO A 153 4.31 -9.65 -5.12
C PRO A 153 5.26 -8.86 -4.22
N PHE A 154 5.85 -9.55 -3.25
CA PHE A 154 6.95 -8.97 -2.49
C PHE A 154 8.16 -8.78 -3.43
N PRO A 155 8.88 -7.65 -3.39
CA PRO A 155 10.12 -7.51 -4.14
C PRO A 155 11.11 -8.60 -3.70
N ARG A 156 11.28 -9.62 -4.56
CA ARG A 156 12.27 -10.67 -4.38
C ARG A 156 13.46 -10.29 -5.26
N GLU A 157 14.63 -10.14 -4.62
CA GLU A 157 15.93 -10.14 -5.29
C GLU A 157 16.26 -11.55 -5.81
#